data_AF-A0A6A8NLM0-F1
#
_entry.id   AF-A0A6A8NLM0-F1
#
_cell.length_a   1.000
_cell.length_b   1.000
_cell.length_c   1.000
_cell.angle_alpha   90.00
_cell.angle_beta   90.00
_cell.angle_gamma   90.00
#
_symmetry.space_group_name_H-M   'P 1'
#
loop_
_entity.id
_entity.type
_entity.pdbx_description
1 polymer ?
#
loop_
_entity_poly.entity_id
_entity_poly.type
_entity_poly.pdbx_seq_one_letter_code
_entity_poly.pdbx_strand_id
1 'polypeptide(L)' 'MNQELINKSELDSLLVGYVPKRYLTQKEAVHYTGTSAGTINEWVKKGLKVIIFGENSRPKYDIKDIDEFMSKYKV' A
#
# COMPACT_ATOMS: atom_id res chain seq x y z
N MET A 1 -0.91 -24.40 14.72
CA MET A 1 -1.37 -23.68 13.51
C MET A 1 -0.91 -24.51 12.32
N ASN A 2 -1.81 -25.21 11.64
CA ASN A 2 -1.47 -25.83 10.36
C ASN A 2 -1.35 -24.71 9.32
N GLN A 3 -0.20 -24.59 8.68
CA GLN A 3 -0.07 -23.75 7.50
C GLN A 3 -0.62 -24.56 6.33
N GLU A 4 -1.84 -24.23 5.89
CA GLU A 4 -2.33 -24.70 4.60
C GLU A 4 -1.48 -24.05 3.51
N LEU A 5 -0.69 -24.85 2.82
CA LEU A 5 0.15 -24.43 1.71
C LEU A 5 -0.72 -24.39 0.46
N ILE A 6 -0.95 -23.21 -0.08
CA ILE A 6 -1.57 -23.03 -1.41
C ILE A 6 -0.56 -23.42 -2.48
N ASN A 7 -1.00 -24.23 -3.45
CA ASN A 7 -0.16 -24.54 -4.61
C ASN A 7 -0.23 -23.43 -5.67
N LYS A 8 0.75 -23.41 -6.58
CA LYS A 8 0.87 -22.35 -7.59
C LYS A 8 -0.39 -22.22 -8.47
N SER A 9 -0.98 -23.32 -8.90
CA SER A 9 -2.18 -23.32 -9.77
C SER A 9 -3.42 -22.75 -9.09
N GLU A 10 -3.58 -22.98 -7.77
CA GLU A 10 -4.65 -22.39 -6.97
C GLU A 10 -4.45 -20.87 -6.84
N LEU A 11 -3.21 -20.43 -6.59
CA LEU A 11 -2.87 -19.01 -6.54
C LEU A 11 -3.13 -18.31 -7.88
N ASP A 12 -2.69 -18.92 -8.98
CA ASP A 12 -2.89 -18.38 -10.33
C ASP A 12 -4.39 -18.24 -10.65
N SER A 13 -5.21 -19.23 -10.26
CA SER A 13 -6.67 -19.18 -10.43
C SER A 13 -7.33 -18.10 -9.56
N LEU A 14 -6.86 -17.90 -8.32
CA LEU A 14 -7.34 -16.84 -7.43
C LEU A 14 -7.00 -15.44 -7.94
N LEU A 15 -5.87 -15.29 -8.64
CA LEU A 15 -5.35 -14.00 -9.09
C LEU A 15 -5.69 -13.65 -10.54
N VAL A 16 -6.26 -14.57 -11.33
CA VAL A 16 -6.51 -14.39 -12.78
C VAL A 16 -7.30 -13.12 -13.13
N GLY A 17 -8.18 -12.67 -12.23
CA GLY A 17 -8.95 -11.42 -12.37
C GLY A 17 -8.59 -10.34 -11.36
N TYR A 18 -7.54 -10.55 -10.55
CA TYR A 18 -7.18 -9.62 -9.49
C TYR A 18 -6.50 -8.37 -10.07
N VAL A 19 -7.13 -7.23 -9.89
CA VAL A 19 -6.53 -5.93 -10.17
C VAL A 19 -5.99 -5.36 -8.85
N PRO A 20 -4.67 -5.15 -8.71
CA PRO A 20 -4.10 -4.56 -7.51
C PRO A 20 -4.72 -3.20 -7.20
N LYS A 21 -5.08 -2.99 -5.94
CA LYS A 21 -5.60 -1.70 -5.48
C LYS A 21 -4.53 -0.63 -5.64
N ARG A 22 -4.80 0.38 -6.47
CA ARG A 22 -3.91 1.55 -6.61
C ARG A 22 -3.88 2.42 -5.34
N TYR A 23 -5.02 2.60 -4.69
CA TYR A 23 -5.18 3.48 -3.54
C TYR A 23 -5.31 2.68 -2.25
N LEU A 24 -4.30 2.80 -1.40
CA LEU A 24 -4.18 2.06 -0.16
C LEU A 24 -4.75 2.86 1.01
N THR A 25 -5.35 2.16 1.98
CA THR A 25 -5.50 2.67 3.35
C THR A 25 -4.13 2.75 4.04
N GLN A 26 -4.04 3.42 5.19
CA GLN A 26 -2.78 3.46 5.95
C GLN A 26 -2.28 2.07 6.34
N LYS A 27 -3.19 1.15 6.68
CA LYS A 27 -2.84 -0.24 7.03
C LYS A 27 -2.29 -1.01 5.82
N GLU A 28 -2.91 -0.84 4.66
CA GLU A 28 -2.42 -1.44 3.41
C GLU A 28 -1.08 -0.82 2.98
N ALA A 29 -0.90 0.49 3.13
CA ALA A 29 0.36 1.18 2.84
C ALA A 29 1.50 0.67 3.73
N VAL A 30 1.25 0.53 5.04
CA VAL A 30 2.20 -0.09 5.99
C VAL A 30 2.61 -1.49 5.56
N HIS A 31 1.65 -2.31 5.12
CA HIS A 31 1.95 -3.66 4.64
C HIS A 31 2.75 -3.63 3.33
N TYR A 32 2.38 -2.76 2.40
CA TYR A 32 3.05 -2.60 1.11
C TYR A 32 4.51 -2.14 1.25
N THR A 33 4.77 -1.20 2.16
CA THR A 33 6.10 -0.60 2.33
C THR A 33 6.97 -1.32 3.36
N GLY A 34 6.39 -2.21 4.17
CA GLY A 34 7.08 -2.85 5.29
C GLY A 34 7.47 -1.90 6.42
N THR A 35 6.82 -0.73 6.54
CA THR A 35 7.16 0.30 7.53
C THR A 35 6.08 0.48 8.61
N SER A 36 6.36 1.25 9.66
CA SER A 36 5.35 1.57 10.66
C SER A 36 4.34 2.64 10.19
N ALA A 37 3.16 2.71 10.82
CA ALA A 37 2.22 3.79 10.57
C ALA A 37 2.79 5.18 10.90
N GLY A 38 3.65 5.25 11.93
CA GLY A 38 4.37 6.47 12.28
C GLY A 38 5.29 6.93 11.14
N THR A 39 5.98 6.00 10.49
CA THR A 39 6.82 6.28 9.31
C THR A 39 6.01 6.84 8.15
N ILE A 40 4.82 6.26 7.86
CA ILE A 40 3.92 6.79 6.83
C ILE A 40 3.48 8.22 7.17
N ASN A 41 3.11 8.50 8.43
CA ASN A 41 2.75 9.85 8.86
C ASN A 41 3.91 10.85 8.69
N GLU A 42 5.14 10.43 9.01
CA GLU A 42 6.34 11.23 8.77
C GLU A 42 6.57 11.51 7.29
N TRP A 43 6.31 10.55 6.41
CA TRP A 43 6.40 10.78 4.96
C TRP A 43 5.38 11.79 4.47
N VAL A 44 4.14 11.75 4.99
CA VAL A 44 3.12 12.76 4.67
C VAL A 44 3.60 14.15 5.08
N LYS A 45 4.17 14.30 6.28
CA LYS A 45 4.76 15.59 6.73
C LYS A 45 5.93 16.04 5.83
N LYS A 46 6.68 15.09 5.26
CA LYS A 46 7.80 15.34 4.34
C LYS A 46 7.35 15.57 2.89
N GLY A 47 6.05 15.49 2.60
CA GLY A 47 5.50 15.80 1.28
C GLY A 47 4.97 14.61 0.47
N LEU A 48 4.83 13.42 1.06
CA LEU A 48 4.06 12.34 0.44
C LEU A 48 2.60 12.80 0.27
N LYS A 49 2.12 12.76 -0.98
CA LYS A 49 0.75 13.16 -1.31
C LYS A 49 -0.25 12.11 -0.80
N VAL A 50 -1.38 12.61 -0.31
CA VAL A 50 -2.53 11.80 0.09
C VAL A 50 -3.76 12.22 -0.70
N ILE A 51 -4.63 11.26 -0.97
CA ILE A 51 -5.87 11.47 -1.72
C ILE A 51 -7.03 11.39 -0.73
N ILE A 52 -7.89 12.41 -0.77
CA ILE A 52 -9.12 12.48 0.02
C ILE A 52 -10.28 12.46 -0.98
N PHE A 53 -11.07 11.39 -1.00
CA PHE A 53 -12.16 11.19 -1.97
C PHE A 53 -13.46 11.94 -1.61
N GLY A 54 -13.50 12.61 -0.47
CA GLY A 54 -14.61 13.42 0.02
C GLY A 54 -14.30 14.02 1.38
N GLU A 55 -15.01 15.08 1.78
CA GLU A 55 -14.67 15.93 2.94
C GLU A 55 -14.49 15.16 4.26
N ASN A 56 -15.23 14.06 4.47
CA ASN A 56 -15.15 13.22 5.68
C ASN A 56 -14.45 11.87 5.45
N SER A 57 -13.82 11.68 4.29
CA SER A 57 -13.19 10.41 3.94
C SER A 57 -11.81 10.26 4.59
N ARG A 58 -11.46 9.02 4.98
CA ARG A 58 -10.11 8.72 5.43
C ARG A 58 -9.13 8.87 4.26
N PRO A 59 -7.93 9.43 4.50
CA PRO A 59 -6.92 9.60 3.46
C PRO A 59 -6.51 8.26 2.87
N LYS A 60 -6.25 8.28 1.57
CA LYS A 60 -5.74 7.17 0.79
C LYS A 60 -4.35 7.51 0.25
N TYR A 61 -3.54 6.48 0.05
CA TYR A 61 -2.16 6.59 -0.41
C TYR A 61 -2.04 5.93 -1.78
N ASP A 62 -1.65 6.67 -2.81
CA ASP A 62 -1.39 6.10 -4.14
C ASP A 62 -0.05 5.36 -4.12
N ILE A 63 -0.04 4.11 -4.57
CA ILE A 63 1.18 3.31 -4.73
C ILE A 63 2.23 4.06 -5.55
N LYS A 64 1.83 4.74 -6.64
CA LYS A 64 2.78 5.45 -7.51
C LYS A 64 3.46 6.61 -6.78
N ASP A 65 2.72 7.34 -5.96
CA ASP A 65 3.28 8.45 -5.18
C ASP A 65 4.21 7.92 -4.07
N ILE A 66 3.88 6.76 -3.47
CA ILE A 66 4.75 6.08 -2.52
C ILE A 66 6.07 5.67 -3.20
N ASP A 67 6.01 5.02 -4.36
CA ASP A 67 7.19 4.58 -5.10
C ASP A 67 8.07 5.75 -5.54
N GLU A 68 7.45 6.82 -6.05
CA GLU A 68 8.16 8.04 -6.44
C GLU A 68 8.81 8.71 -5.24
N PHE A 69 8.10 8.79 -4.11
CA PHE A 69 8.63 9.32 -2.86
C PHE A 69 9.83 8.48 -2.42
N MET A 70 9.67 7.16 -2.29
CA MET A 70 10.76 6.27 -1.91
C MET A 70 11.97 6.43 -2.85
N SER A 71 11.76 6.49 -4.16
CA SER A 71 12.85 6.66 -5.13
C SER A 71 13.68 7.92 -4.90
N LYS A 72 13.09 8.99 -4.36
CA LYS A 72 13.79 10.25 -4.05
C LYS A 72 14.58 10.20 -2.73
N TYR A 73 14.18 9.33 -1.80
CA TYR A 73 14.76 9.20 -0.46
C TYR A 73 15.57 7.93 -0.25
N LYS A 74 15.72 7.08 -1.28
CA LYS A 74 16.69 5.97 -1.29
C LYS A 74 18.10 6.57 -1.25
N VAL A 75 18.92 6.07 -0.34
CA VAL A 75 20.37 6.36 -0.24
C VAL A 75 21.13 5.17 -0.78
#